data_AF-A0A3C0G745-F1
#
_entry.id   AF-A0A3C0G745-F1
#
_cell.length_a   1.000
_cell.length_b   1.000
_cell.length_c   1.000
_cell.angle_alpha   90.00
_cell.angle_beta   90.00
_cell.angle_gamma   90.00
#
_symmetry.space_group_name_H-M   'P 1'
#
loop_
_entity.id
_entity.type
_entity.pdbx_description
1 polymer ?
#
loop_
_entity_poly.entity_id
_entity_poly.type
_entity_poly.pdbx_seq_one_letter_code
_entity_poly.pdbx_strand_id
1 'polypeptide(L)'
;MANPKPATKVATPKAVAKPTKVATNDLYSKAWRNSYEEKAKIPKPIVFELSKFTKGPKGQKQFPVSAFFEARDIIFDPETNQRREIRYCKNEPSIYIEDQAEYSKSEIIRFQNGVVIAMPNNPALISYLRMCNLNSDNPNRLNDKPAAFFEVKPTVKAKMDIQDEITVLDAVSLALRAPLEKVMPIAKYLNIDTTRAVVEIRQDLKNMANKNAKAFIALFDNKEAILKGTVKTAEEYQVISVKAEKVQWSNGSVICAVPLGQDPYQALIDYIKDKGEFESFNSQLEKKLNDIINS
;
A
#
# COMPACT_ATOMS: atom_id res chain seq x y z
N MET A 1 34.95 73.83 -51.49
CA MET A 1 33.87 74.44 -50.70
C MET A 1 32.57 73.86 -51.20
N ALA A 2 31.93 72.97 -50.44
CA ALA A 2 30.75 72.21 -50.86
C ALA A 2 29.55 72.51 -49.95
N ASN A 3 28.41 72.72 -50.60
CA ASN A 3 27.11 73.15 -50.10
C ASN A 3 26.49 72.23 -49.02
N PRO A 4 25.49 72.74 -48.25
CA PRO A 4 25.01 72.13 -47.01
C PRO A 4 24.07 70.94 -47.24
N LYS A 5 24.11 69.94 -46.34
CA LYS A 5 23.13 68.85 -46.26
C LYS A 5 21.89 69.29 -45.45
N PRO A 6 20.66 68.94 -45.90
CA PRO A 6 19.42 69.32 -45.24
C PRO A 6 19.05 68.43 -44.04
N ALA A 7 18.16 68.99 -43.20
CA ALA A 7 17.77 68.59 -41.86
C ALA A 7 17.28 67.14 -41.67
N THR A 8 17.76 66.49 -40.61
CA THR A 8 17.16 65.28 -40.04
C THR A 8 16.25 65.65 -38.87
N LYS A 9 14.95 65.37 -39.04
CA LYS A 9 13.90 65.53 -38.03
C LYS A 9 14.14 64.58 -36.85
N VAL A 10 13.94 65.12 -35.65
CA VAL A 10 13.96 64.42 -34.35
C VAL A 10 12.90 63.32 -34.33
N ALA A 11 13.32 62.08 -34.07
CA ALA A 11 12.43 60.96 -33.78
C ALA A 11 12.40 60.71 -32.27
N THR A 12 11.24 60.92 -31.67
CA THR A 12 10.92 60.60 -30.26
C THR A 12 11.12 59.12 -29.95
N PRO A 13 11.56 58.75 -28.74
CA PRO A 13 11.80 57.36 -28.37
C PRO A 13 10.48 56.56 -28.32
N LYS A 14 10.44 55.43 -29.03
CA LYS A 14 9.35 54.43 -28.94
C LYS A 14 9.36 53.81 -27.54
N ALA A 15 8.18 53.80 -26.92
CA ALA A 15 7.92 53.21 -25.61
C ALA A 15 8.35 51.73 -25.56
N VAL A 16 9.12 51.39 -24.53
CA VAL A 16 9.49 50.01 -24.19
C VAL A 16 8.22 49.25 -23.80
N ALA A 17 7.89 48.20 -24.55
CA ALA A 17 6.76 47.33 -24.24
C ALA A 17 6.98 46.63 -22.89
N LYS A 18 6.03 46.75 -21.97
CA LYS A 18 6.01 46.00 -20.70
C LYS A 18 5.98 44.49 -21.01
N PRO A 19 6.72 43.65 -20.27
CA PRO A 19 6.66 42.21 -20.47
C PRO A 19 5.26 41.71 -20.11
N THR A 20 4.56 41.18 -21.12
CA THR A 20 3.29 40.46 -20.95
C THR A 20 3.53 39.30 -20.00
N LYS A 21 2.95 39.35 -18.80
CA LYS A 21 2.92 38.23 -17.86
C LYS A 21 2.07 37.12 -18.49
N VAL A 22 2.72 36.20 -19.21
CA VAL A 22 2.10 34.94 -19.58
C VAL A 22 1.77 34.24 -18.25
N ALA A 23 0.49 33.96 -18.01
CA ALA A 23 0.03 33.33 -16.78
C ALA A 23 0.79 32.02 -16.57
N THR A 24 1.61 31.97 -15.52
CA THR A 24 2.46 30.83 -15.17
C THR A 24 1.68 29.52 -15.01
N ASN A 25 0.38 29.60 -14.70
CA ASN A 25 -0.49 28.43 -14.53
C ASN A 25 -0.68 27.59 -15.80
N ASP A 26 -0.47 28.15 -17.00
CA ASP A 26 -0.67 27.42 -18.26
C ASP A 26 0.56 26.64 -18.74
N LEU A 27 1.75 27.03 -18.29
CA LEU A 27 3.00 26.31 -18.56
C LEU A 27 3.11 25.05 -17.70
N TYR A 28 2.71 25.14 -16.42
CA TYR A 28 2.71 23.99 -15.50
C TYR A 28 1.61 22.97 -15.83
N SER A 29 0.45 23.42 -16.32
CA SER A 29 -0.68 22.52 -16.65
C SER A 29 -0.47 21.71 -17.94
N LYS A 30 0.33 22.21 -18.89
CA LYS A 30 0.69 21.51 -20.13
C LYS A 30 1.91 20.60 -19.97
N ALA A 31 2.91 21.02 -19.20
CA ALA A 31 4.13 20.23 -18.97
C ALA A 31 3.86 18.91 -18.21
N TRP A 32 2.82 18.87 -17.37
CA TRP A 32 2.46 17.68 -16.60
C TRP A 32 1.41 16.78 -17.25
N ARG A 33 0.60 17.28 -18.19
CA ARG A 33 -0.33 16.43 -18.96
C ARG A 33 0.43 15.46 -19.88
N ASN A 34 1.56 15.89 -20.43
CA ASN A 34 2.35 15.11 -21.39
C ASN A 34 3.29 14.06 -20.76
N SER A 35 3.34 13.91 -19.43
CA SER A 35 4.23 12.94 -18.78
C SER A 35 3.57 11.59 -18.51
N TYR A 36 2.22 11.54 -18.46
CA TYR A 36 1.43 10.33 -18.24
C TYR A 36 0.75 9.82 -19.51
N GLU A 37 0.35 10.72 -20.40
CA GLU A 37 -0.23 10.35 -21.69
C GLU A 37 0.89 10.15 -22.71
N GLU A 38 1.16 8.88 -23.01
CA GLU A 38 1.56 8.48 -24.37
C GLU A 38 3.03 8.70 -24.77
N LYS A 39 3.98 8.29 -23.92
CA LYS A 39 5.20 7.69 -24.50
C LYS A 39 4.74 6.52 -25.37
N ALA A 40 4.95 6.62 -26.68
CA ALA A 40 4.49 5.69 -27.71
C ALA A 40 4.39 4.25 -27.19
N LYS A 41 3.29 3.55 -27.52
CA LYS A 41 3.01 2.14 -27.23
C LYS A 41 4.01 1.22 -27.96
N ILE A 42 5.31 1.41 -27.72
CA ILE A 42 6.34 0.44 -28.09
C ILE A 42 5.94 -0.82 -27.35
N PRO A 43 5.66 -1.92 -28.06
CA PRO A 43 5.20 -3.13 -27.40
C PRO A 43 6.35 -3.58 -26.48
N LYS A 44 6.07 -3.60 -25.18
CA LYS A 44 7.08 -3.91 -24.17
C LYS A 44 7.23 -5.43 -24.11
N PRO A 45 8.47 -5.95 -24.04
CA PRO A 45 8.66 -7.38 -23.81
C PRO A 45 8.01 -7.77 -22.49
N ILE A 46 7.35 -8.92 -22.48
CA ILE A 46 6.74 -9.51 -21.29
C ILE A 46 7.79 -10.40 -20.66
N VAL A 47 7.94 -10.29 -19.34
CA VAL A 47 8.99 -10.97 -18.58
C VAL A 47 8.32 -11.97 -17.66
N PHE A 48 8.81 -13.22 -17.66
CA PHE A 48 8.39 -14.23 -16.70
C PHE A 48 9.60 -14.65 -15.84
N GLU A 49 9.40 -14.75 -14.53
CA GLU A 49 10.44 -15.06 -13.53
C GLU A 49 10.11 -16.37 -12.82
N LEU A 50 11.13 -17.21 -12.57
CA LEU A 50 10.97 -18.43 -11.78
C LEU A 50 10.55 -18.12 -10.33
N SER A 51 9.67 -18.94 -9.78
CA SER A 51 9.23 -18.81 -8.39
C SER A 51 10.29 -19.28 -7.40
N LYS A 52 11.07 -20.31 -7.76
CA LYS A 52 12.12 -20.90 -6.93
C LYS A 52 13.45 -20.18 -7.13
N PHE A 53 14.00 -19.66 -6.03
CA PHE A 53 15.33 -19.06 -5.97
C PHE A 53 16.04 -19.41 -4.67
N THR A 54 17.37 -19.38 -4.69
CA THR A 54 18.21 -19.49 -3.50
C THR A 54 18.60 -18.09 -3.03
N LYS A 55 18.75 -17.88 -1.71
CA LYS A 55 19.27 -16.61 -1.18
C LYS A 55 20.80 -16.65 -1.17
N GLY A 56 21.42 -15.68 -1.81
CA GLY A 56 22.87 -15.51 -1.76
C GLY A 56 23.36 -14.93 -0.43
N PRO A 57 24.69 -14.81 -0.24
CA PRO A 57 25.30 -14.30 0.99
C PRO A 57 24.84 -12.90 1.42
N LYS A 58 24.43 -12.06 0.45
CA LYS A 58 23.93 -10.69 0.67
C LYS A 58 22.41 -10.57 0.60
N GLY A 59 21.68 -11.68 0.71
CA GLY A 59 20.21 -11.71 0.56
C GLY A 59 19.70 -11.49 -0.86
N GLN A 60 20.58 -11.46 -1.87
CA GLN A 60 20.21 -11.36 -3.27
C GLN A 60 19.60 -12.68 -3.76
N LYS A 61 18.58 -12.60 -4.63
CA LYS A 61 18.01 -13.78 -5.29
C LYS A 61 19.03 -14.38 -6.25
N GLN A 62 19.30 -15.68 -6.12
CA GLN A 62 20.14 -16.45 -7.03
C GLN A 62 19.29 -17.51 -7.71
N PHE A 63 19.27 -17.46 -9.03
CA PHE A 63 18.53 -18.40 -9.87
C PHE A 63 19.49 -19.39 -10.53
N PRO A 64 19.00 -20.57 -10.96
CA PRO A 64 19.79 -21.44 -11.83
C PRO A 64 20.15 -20.72 -13.13
N VAL A 65 21.37 -20.96 -13.62
CA VAL A 65 21.89 -20.37 -14.86
C VAL A 65 20.99 -20.72 -16.05
N SER A 66 20.50 -21.95 -16.10
CA SER A 66 19.50 -22.39 -17.07
C SER A 66 18.52 -23.35 -16.42
N ALA A 67 17.23 -23.08 -16.57
CA ALA A 67 16.16 -24.01 -16.28
C ALA A 67 15.38 -24.31 -17.57
N PHE A 68 15.00 -25.56 -17.75
CA PHE A 68 14.35 -26.05 -18.95
C PHE A 68 12.96 -26.58 -18.58
N PHE A 69 11.95 -26.20 -19.36
CA PHE A 69 10.60 -26.72 -19.23
C PHE A 69 10.13 -27.24 -20.59
N GLU A 70 9.50 -28.40 -20.56
CA GLU A 70 8.80 -28.93 -21.72
C GLU A 70 7.65 -27.99 -22.08
N ALA A 71 7.57 -27.61 -23.35
CA ALA A 71 6.55 -26.69 -23.82
C ALA A 71 5.28 -27.42 -24.28
N ARG A 72 4.82 -28.37 -23.46
CA ARG A 72 3.59 -29.14 -23.64
C ARG A 72 2.85 -29.26 -22.32
N ASP A 73 1.54 -29.00 -22.32
CA ASP A 73 0.71 -29.13 -21.13
C ASP A 73 -0.76 -29.38 -21.49
N ILE A 74 -1.53 -29.96 -20.56
CA ILE A 74 -2.99 -30.10 -20.70
C ILE A 74 -3.62 -29.00 -19.85
N ILE A 75 -4.33 -28.07 -20.47
CA ILE A 75 -4.96 -26.93 -19.79
C ILE A 75 -6.47 -27.03 -19.82
N PHE A 76 -7.13 -26.31 -18.92
CA PHE A 76 -8.57 -26.11 -18.98
C PHE A 76 -8.86 -24.82 -19.76
N ASP A 77 -9.57 -24.95 -20.89
CA ASP A 77 -10.01 -23.81 -21.69
C ASP A 77 -11.40 -23.35 -21.21
N PRO A 78 -11.51 -22.14 -20.62
CA PRO A 78 -12.79 -21.63 -20.11
C PRO A 78 -13.79 -21.31 -21.24
N GLU A 79 -13.33 -21.03 -22.46
CA GLU A 79 -14.22 -20.65 -23.56
C GLU A 79 -14.99 -21.85 -24.10
N THR A 80 -14.31 -22.99 -24.20
CA THR A 80 -14.90 -24.24 -24.69
C THR A 80 -15.31 -25.20 -23.58
N ASN A 81 -14.98 -24.86 -22.33
CA ASN A 81 -15.24 -25.65 -21.13
C ASN A 81 -14.70 -27.10 -21.23
N GLN A 82 -13.58 -27.25 -21.92
CA GLN A 82 -12.94 -28.55 -22.21
C GLN A 82 -11.46 -28.52 -21.83
N ARG A 83 -10.91 -29.71 -21.57
CA ARG A 83 -9.47 -29.88 -21.38
C ARG A 83 -8.82 -30.00 -22.75
N ARG A 84 -7.87 -29.10 -23.04
CA ARG A 84 -7.17 -29.04 -24.31
C ARG A 84 -5.67 -29.20 -24.10
N GLU A 85 -5.05 -29.94 -25.01
CA GLU A 85 -3.60 -30.06 -25.02
C GLU A 85 -2.99 -28.88 -25.78
N ILE A 86 -2.05 -28.19 -25.13
CA ILE A 86 -1.30 -27.08 -25.71
C ILE A 86 0.17 -27.44 -25.88
N ARG A 87 0.76 -26.91 -26.93
CA ARG A 87 2.16 -27.08 -27.32
C ARG A 87 2.69 -25.75 -27.85
N TYR A 88 3.89 -25.34 -27.44
CA TYR A 88 4.57 -24.21 -28.09
C TYR A 88 5.47 -24.67 -29.23
N CYS A 89 5.16 -24.16 -30.43
CA CYS A 89 5.94 -24.33 -31.65
C CYS A 89 6.29 -22.95 -32.21
N LYS A 90 7.56 -22.67 -32.46
CA LYS A 90 8.03 -21.35 -32.90
C LYS A 90 7.47 -20.89 -34.27
N ASN A 91 7.17 -21.84 -35.15
CA ASN A 91 6.69 -21.56 -36.50
C ASN A 91 5.16 -21.51 -36.61
N GLU A 92 4.44 -21.76 -35.51
CA GLU A 92 2.98 -21.83 -35.51
C GLU A 92 2.38 -20.63 -34.80
N PRO A 93 1.24 -20.09 -35.27
CA PRO A 93 0.57 -18.97 -34.63
C PRO A 93 -0.27 -19.40 -33.40
N SER A 94 -0.83 -20.63 -33.42
CA SER A 94 -1.67 -21.16 -32.33
C SER A 94 -0.84 -22.03 -31.38
N ILE A 95 -1.29 -22.13 -30.12
CA ILE A 95 -0.73 -23.02 -29.10
C ILE A 95 -1.49 -24.35 -28.99
N TYR A 96 -2.70 -24.44 -29.53
CA TYR A 96 -3.52 -25.66 -29.44
C TYR A 96 -3.02 -26.69 -30.44
N ILE A 97 -2.87 -27.94 -30.00
CA ILE A 97 -2.35 -29.00 -30.87
C ILE A 97 -3.27 -29.25 -32.06
N GLU A 98 -4.59 -29.11 -31.88
CA GLU A 98 -5.61 -29.29 -32.91
C GLU A 98 -5.47 -28.32 -34.09
N ASP A 99 -4.91 -27.12 -33.85
CA ASP A 99 -4.73 -26.08 -34.86
C ASP A 99 -3.36 -26.13 -35.54
N GLN A 100 -2.44 -26.97 -35.06
CA GLN A 100 -1.05 -26.99 -35.50
C GLN A 100 -0.83 -28.06 -36.58
N ALA A 101 0.18 -27.84 -37.44
CA ALA A 101 0.56 -28.85 -38.41
C ALA A 101 1.11 -30.12 -37.73
N GLU A 102 0.89 -31.27 -38.37
CA GLU A 102 1.30 -32.59 -37.89
C GLU A 102 2.82 -32.67 -37.64
N TYR A 103 3.62 -32.02 -38.50
CA TYR A 103 5.09 -32.04 -38.43
C TYR A 103 5.70 -30.93 -37.55
N SER A 104 4.86 -30.17 -36.83
CA SER A 104 5.34 -29.06 -36.01
C SER A 104 6.11 -29.56 -34.78
N LYS A 105 7.33 -29.04 -34.59
CA LYS A 105 8.25 -29.48 -33.53
C LYS A 105 8.07 -28.62 -32.28
N SER A 106 7.83 -29.28 -31.14
CA SER A 106 7.80 -28.61 -29.85
C SER A 106 9.19 -28.09 -29.50
N GLU A 107 9.29 -26.84 -29.05
CA GLU A 107 10.52 -26.31 -28.47
C GLU A 107 10.56 -26.53 -26.95
N ILE A 108 11.74 -26.38 -26.36
CA ILE A 108 11.92 -26.34 -24.90
C ILE A 108 12.03 -24.88 -24.48
N ILE A 109 11.27 -24.49 -23.47
CA ILE A 109 11.36 -23.12 -22.92
C ILE A 109 12.53 -23.07 -21.96
N ARG A 110 13.46 -22.16 -22.25
CA ARG A 110 14.66 -21.92 -21.44
C ARG A 110 14.52 -20.64 -20.63
N PHE A 111 14.62 -20.76 -19.32
CA PHE A 111 14.81 -19.64 -18.42
C PHE A 111 16.30 -19.43 -18.21
N GLN A 112 16.81 -18.26 -18.58
CA GLN A 112 18.21 -17.88 -18.38
C GLN A 112 18.31 -17.00 -17.14
N ASN A 113 19.14 -17.41 -16.17
CA ASN A 113 19.24 -16.73 -14.87
C ASN A 113 17.86 -16.52 -14.20
N GLY A 114 16.96 -17.51 -14.34
CA GLY A 114 15.61 -17.49 -13.78
C GLY A 114 14.59 -16.63 -14.51
N VAL A 115 14.92 -16.08 -15.68
CA VAL A 115 14.02 -15.22 -16.46
C VAL A 115 13.88 -15.72 -17.89
N VAL A 116 12.66 -15.63 -18.43
CA VAL A 116 12.40 -15.72 -19.87
C VAL A 116 11.76 -14.42 -20.34
N ILE A 117 12.28 -13.88 -21.45
CA ILE A 117 11.80 -12.64 -22.05
C ILE A 117 11.00 -13.02 -23.29
N ALA A 118 9.69 -12.87 -23.22
CA ALA A 118 8.80 -13.08 -24.34
C ALA A 118 8.66 -11.76 -25.11
N MET A 119 9.21 -11.72 -26.32
CA MET A 119 9.08 -10.57 -27.18
C MET A 119 7.64 -10.44 -27.70
N PRO A 120 7.11 -9.23 -27.89
CA PRO A 120 5.73 -9.04 -28.34
C PRO A 120 5.45 -9.55 -29.76
N ASN A 121 6.49 -9.72 -30.56
CA ASN A 121 6.42 -10.30 -31.91
C ASN A 121 6.16 -11.82 -31.90
N ASN A 122 6.21 -12.47 -30.74
CA ASN A 122 5.94 -13.90 -30.57
C ASN A 122 4.71 -14.12 -29.68
N PRO A 123 3.49 -13.96 -30.23
CA PRO A 123 2.25 -14.13 -29.47
C PRO A 123 2.03 -15.59 -29.03
N ALA A 124 2.54 -16.58 -29.77
CA ALA A 124 2.44 -17.99 -29.43
C ALA A 124 3.19 -18.32 -28.12
N LEU A 125 4.39 -17.76 -27.92
CA LEU A 125 5.14 -17.95 -26.68
C LEU A 125 4.43 -17.30 -25.49
N ILE A 126 3.92 -16.08 -25.68
CA ILE A 126 3.22 -15.32 -24.63
C ILE A 126 1.94 -16.05 -24.19
N SER A 127 1.13 -16.51 -25.15
CA SER A 127 -0.10 -17.25 -24.88
C SER A 127 0.20 -18.57 -24.17
N TYR A 128 1.18 -19.34 -24.64
CA TYR A 128 1.61 -20.57 -23.97
C TYR A 128 2.02 -20.32 -22.52
N LEU A 129 2.92 -19.34 -22.28
CA LEU A 129 3.41 -19.04 -20.93
C LEU A 129 2.31 -18.56 -20.00
N ARG A 130 1.32 -17.82 -20.50
CA ARG A 130 0.19 -17.35 -19.68
C ARG A 130 -0.79 -18.46 -19.34
N MET A 131 -1.08 -19.36 -20.29
CA MET A 131 -2.12 -20.39 -20.17
C MET A 131 -1.62 -21.70 -19.55
N CYS A 132 -0.32 -21.98 -19.56
CA CYS A 132 0.20 -23.21 -18.97
C CYS A 132 -0.06 -23.31 -17.45
N ASN A 133 -0.09 -24.54 -16.92
CA ASN A 133 -0.30 -24.77 -15.49
C ASN A 133 0.95 -24.49 -14.64
N LEU A 134 2.10 -24.26 -15.28
CA LEU A 134 3.33 -23.86 -14.59
C LEU A 134 3.31 -22.39 -14.17
N ASN A 135 2.43 -21.57 -14.77
CA ASN A 135 2.27 -20.16 -14.42
C ASN A 135 1.38 -19.98 -13.20
N SER A 136 1.91 -19.32 -12.17
CA SER A 136 1.17 -19.00 -10.94
C SER A 136 0.05 -17.98 -11.16
N ASP A 137 0.17 -17.12 -12.18
CA ASP A 137 -0.81 -16.06 -12.45
C ASP A 137 -2.00 -16.53 -13.29
N ASN A 138 -2.01 -17.81 -13.71
CA ASN A 138 -3.10 -18.37 -14.49
C ASN A 138 -4.31 -18.68 -13.58
N PRO A 139 -5.47 -18.01 -13.75
CA PRO A 139 -6.65 -18.26 -12.93
C PRO A 139 -7.29 -19.63 -13.17
N ASN A 140 -7.10 -20.21 -14.36
CA ASN A 140 -7.69 -21.50 -14.78
C ASN A 140 -6.69 -22.66 -14.66
N ARG A 141 -5.66 -22.48 -13.84
CA ARG A 141 -4.62 -23.48 -13.64
C ARG A 141 -5.18 -24.74 -12.98
N LEU A 142 -4.84 -25.89 -13.54
CA LEU A 142 -5.06 -27.18 -12.90
C LEU A 142 -4.06 -27.37 -11.75
N ASN A 143 -4.54 -27.85 -10.61
CA ASN A 143 -3.73 -28.05 -9.39
C ASN A 143 -2.80 -29.28 -9.44
N ASP A 144 -2.70 -29.94 -10.60
CA ASP A 144 -1.97 -31.20 -10.77
C ASP A 144 -0.44 -31.02 -10.65
N LYS A 145 0.10 -29.85 -11.03
CA LYS A 145 1.54 -29.56 -11.04
C LYS A 145 1.86 -28.31 -10.21
N PRO A 146 2.97 -28.25 -9.44
CA PRO A 146 3.33 -27.03 -8.71
C PRO A 146 3.70 -25.88 -9.66
N ALA A 147 3.32 -24.66 -9.30
CA ALA A 147 3.66 -23.46 -10.08
C ALA A 147 5.18 -23.22 -10.07
N ALA A 148 5.75 -22.98 -11.25
CA ALA A 148 7.19 -22.84 -11.47
C ALA A 148 7.62 -21.40 -11.76
N PHE A 149 6.73 -20.56 -12.31
CA PHE A 149 7.03 -19.17 -12.65
C PHE A 149 5.78 -18.28 -12.59
N PHE A 150 5.98 -16.97 -12.71
CA PHE A 150 4.91 -15.95 -12.75
C PHE A 150 5.27 -14.82 -13.72
N GLU A 151 4.28 -14.03 -14.14
CA GLU A 151 4.47 -12.88 -15.01
C GLU A 151 4.88 -11.65 -14.19
N VAL A 152 6.03 -11.05 -14.52
CA VAL A 152 6.50 -9.84 -13.85
C VAL A 152 5.70 -8.65 -14.38
N LYS A 153 4.76 -8.17 -13.56
CA LYS A 153 3.92 -6.99 -13.85
C LYS A 153 4.44 -5.76 -13.09
N PRO A 154 5.43 -5.01 -13.62
CA PRO A 154 6.06 -3.90 -12.91
C PRO A 154 5.06 -2.78 -12.57
N THR A 155 4.04 -2.58 -13.39
CA THR A 155 2.98 -1.59 -13.15
C THR A 155 2.12 -1.95 -11.95
N VAL A 156 1.80 -3.23 -11.76
CA VAL A 156 1.01 -3.69 -10.60
C VAL A 156 1.85 -3.54 -9.34
N LYS A 157 3.12 -3.96 -9.37
CA LYS A 157 4.03 -3.79 -8.25
C LYS A 157 4.17 -2.31 -7.85
N ALA A 158 4.43 -1.44 -8.82
CA ALA A 158 4.52 0.00 -8.56
C ALA A 158 3.23 0.58 -7.95
N LYS A 159 2.05 0.13 -8.40
CA LYS A 159 0.78 0.53 -7.78
C LYS A 159 0.66 0.08 -6.33
N MET A 160 1.08 -1.15 -6.01
CA MET A 160 1.07 -1.66 -4.64
C MET A 160 2.04 -0.89 -3.76
N ASP A 161 3.26 -0.64 -4.24
CA ASP A 161 4.28 0.15 -3.54
C ASP A 161 3.75 1.56 -3.24
N ILE A 162 3.14 2.23 -4.23
CA ILE A 162 2.47 3.54 -4.06
C ILE A 162 1.34 3.46 -3.02
N GLN A 163 0.53 2.39 -3.03
CA GLN A 163 -0.57 2.25 -2.08
C GLN A 163 -0.07 2.12 -0.64
N ASP A 164 1.02 1.38 -0.43
CA ASP A 164 1.66 1.27 0.88
C ASP A 164 2.24 2.63 1.31
N GLU A 165 2.87 3.39 0.40
CA GLU A 165 3.33 4.76 0.67
C GLU A 165 2.18 5.70 1.06
N ILE A 166 1.06 5.67 0.34
CA ILE A 166 -0.15 6.45 0.67
C ILE A 166 -0.64 6.10 2.08
N THR A 167 -0.66 4.81 2.41
CA THR A 167 -1.09 4.35 3.74
C THR A 167 -0.21 4.92 4.86
N VAL A 168 1.11 4.98 4.63
CA VAL A 168 2.05 5.61 5.58
C VAL A 168 1.80 7.11 5.69
N LEU A 169 1.60 7.80 4.57
CA LEU A 169 1.30 9.24 4.55
C LEU A 169 0.01 9.57 5.30
N ASP A 170 -1.04 8.75 5.11
CA ASP A 170 -2.32 8.91 5.78
C ASP A 170 -2.17 8.69 7.29
N ALA A 171 -1.45 7.65 7.72
CA ALA A 171 -1.17 7.39 9.12
C ALA A 171 -0.40 8.55 9.78
N VAL A 172 0.62 9.08 9.10
CA VAL A 172 1.39 10.24 9.58
C VAL A 172 0.53 11.50 9.62
N SER A 173 -0.31 11.73 8.62
CA SER A 173 -1.26 12.85 8.58
C SER A 173 -2.22 12.78 9.78
N LEU A 174 -2.75 11.59 10.09
CA LEU A 174 -3.60 11.38 11.27
C LEU A 174 -2.86 11.70 12.56
N ALA A 175 -1.65 11.17 12.76
CA ALA A 175 -0.85 11.44 13.95
C ALA A 175 -0.58 12.94 14.16
N LEU A 176 -0.36 13.68 13.06
CA LEU A 176 0.01 15.10 13.11
C LEU A 176 -1.17 16.06 13.11
N ARG A 177 -2.33 15.70 12.55
CA ARG A 177 -3.46 16.63 12.35
C ARG A 177 -4.71 16.27 13.15
N ALA A 178 -4.82 15.06 13.69
CA ALA A 178 -6.01 14.70 14.44
C ALA A 178 -6.20 15.62 15.68
N PRO A 179 -7.48 15.83 16.10
CA PRO A 179 -7.80 16.58 17.31
C PRO A 179 -7.15 15.97 18.54
N LEU A 180 -6.70 16.81 19.48
CA LEU A 180 -5.98 16.34 20.67
C LEU A 180 -6.81 15.33 21.49
N GLU A 181 -8.11 15.56 21.61
CA GLU A 181 -9.06 14.68 22.32
C GLU A 181 -9.05 13.24 21.80
N LYS A 182 -8.91 13.05 20.49
CA LYS A 182 -8.83 11.70 19.88
C LYS A 182 -7.44 11.10 19.99
N VAL A 183 -6.42 11.94 20.00
CA VAL A 183 -5.02 11.54 19.98
C VAL A 183 -4.51 11.10 21.36
N MET A 184 -4.96 11.77 22.42
CA MET A 184 -4.48 11.52 23.78
C MET A 184 -4.80 10.10 24.30
N PRO A 185 -6.02 9.57 24.15
CA PRO A 185 -6.32 8.18 24.56
C PRO A 185 -5.46 7.16 23.79
N ILE A 186 -5.24 7.39 22.50
CA ILE A 186 -4.39 6.52 21.66
C ILE A 186 -2.93 6.58 22.12
N ALA A 187 -2.42 7.77 22.44
CA ALA A 187 -1.07 7.93 22.99
C ALA A 187 -0.91 7.15 24.30
N LYS A 188 -1.88 7.24 25.21
CA LYS A 188 -1.90 6.47 26.47
C LYS A 188 -2.02 4.97 26.25
N TYR A 189 -2.82 4.54 25.28
CA TYR A 189 -2.92 3.14 24.90
C TYR A 189 -1.56 2.59 24.46
N LEU A 190 -0.83 3.37 23.63
CA LEU A 190 0.52 3.06 23.17
C LEU A 190 1.61 3.27 24.24
N ASN A 191 1.24 3.62 25.48
CA ASN A 191 2.15 3.93 26.60
C ASN A 191 3.14 5.06 26.30
N ILE A 192 2.72 6.04 25.49
CA ILE A 192 3.47 7.28 25.27
C ILE A 192 3.23 8.19 26.47
N ASP A 193 4.30 8.78 27.00
CA ASP A 193 4.19 9.77 28.07
C ASP A 193 3.54 11.05 27.53
N THR A 194 2.36 11.38 28.08
CA THR A 194 1.52 12.53 27.69
C THR A 194 1.69 13.73 28.62
N THR A 195 2.58 13.68 29.62
CA THR A 195 2.91 14.85 30.45
C THR A 195 3.78 15.87 29.71
N ARG A 196 4.43 15.41 28.62
CA ARG A 196 5.30 16.19 27.74
C ARG A 196 4.52 17.15 26.84
N ALA A 197 5.25 18.04 26.18
CA ALA A 197 4.68 18.98 25.23
C ALA A 197 3.94 18.27 24.09
N VAL A 198 2.82 18.85 23.62
CA VAL A 198 1.97 18.27 22.57
C VAL A 198 2.75 17.96 21.29
N VAL A 199 3.77 18.77 20.97
CA VAL A 199 4.63 18.56 19.80
C VAL A 199 5.43 17.26 19.91
N GLU A 200 5.95 16.96 21.10
CA GLU A 200 6.71 15.72 21.37
C GLU A 200 5.80 14.49 21.32
N ILE A 201 4.59 14.59 21.87
CA ILE A 201 3.58 13.52 21.78
C ILE A 201 3.25 13.22 20.31
N ARG A 202 3.02 14.25 19.49
CA ARG A 202 2.77 14.10 18.05
C ARG A 202 3.98 13.52 17.31
N GLN A 203 5.20 13.86 17.72
CA GLN A 203 6.42 13.28 17.16
C GLN A 203 6.53 11.78 17.46
N ASP A 204 6.23 11.35 18.68
CA ASP A 204 6.26 9.93 19.05
C ASP A 204 5.18 9.14 18.33
N LEU A 205 3.98 9.70 18.19
CA LEU A 205 2.91 9.08 17.40
C LEU A 205 3.27 8.96 15.93
N LYS A 206 3.89 9.99 15.34
CA LYS A 206 4.44 9.91 13.98
C LYS A 206 5.45 8.77 13.84
N ASN A 207 6.33 8.61 14.83
CA ASN A 207 7.30 7.51 14.83
C ASN A 207 6.60 6.14 14.89
N MET A 208 5.52 6.01 15.65
CA MET A 208 4.71 4.79 15.70
C MET A 208 3.96 4.53 14.38
N ALA A 209 3.40 5.58 13.76
CA ALA A 209 2.75 5.50 12.46
C ALA A 209 3.72 5.03 11.36
N ASN A 210 4.96 5.50 11.36
CA ASN A 210 5.99 5.05 10.41
C ASN A 210 6.40 3.58 10.61
N LYS A 211 6.36 3.07 11.84
CA LYS A 211 6.70 1.66 12.12
C LYS A 211 5.60 0.71 11.66
N ASN A 212 4.33 1.06 11.87
CA ASN A 212 3.20 0.22 11.47
C ASN A 212 1.96 1.06 11.13
N ALA A 213 1.92 1.57 9.91
CA ALA A 213 0.87 2.49 9.46
C ALA A 213 -0.54 1.86 9.49
N LYS A 214 -0.68 0.62 9.00
CA LYS A 214 -1.97 -0.08 8.94
C LYS A 214 -2.55 -0.31 10.33
N ALA A 215 -1.74 -0.81 11.26
CA ALA A 215 -2.18 -1.01 12.64
C ALA A 215 -2.49 0.33 13.32
N PHE A 216 -1.69 1.37 13.07
CA PHE A 216 -1.90 2.69 13.67
C PHE A 216 -3.23 3.32 13.22
N ILE A 217 -3.56 3.27 11.93
CA ILE A 217 -4.85 3.75 11.42
C ILE A 217 -5.99 2.99 12.10
N ALA A 218 -5.88 1.66 12.21
CA ALA A 218 -6.90 0.83 12.85
C ALA A 218 -7.13 1.17 14.33
N LEU A 219 -6.14 1.74 15.04
CA LEU A 219 -6.33 2.18 16.43
C LEU A 219 -7.31 3.36 16.55
N PHE A 220 -7.41 4.22 15.53
CA PHE A 220 -8.35 5.35 15.55
C PHE A 220 -9.81 4.90 15.44
N ASP A 221 -10.06 3.76 14.79
CA ASP A 221 -11.40 3.18 14.65
C ASP A 221 -11.72 2.17 15.78
N ASN A 222 -10.71 1.74 16.53
CA ASN A 222 -10.88 0.76 17.60
C ASN A 222 -11.39 1.41 18.89
N LYS A 223 -12.70 1.22 19.14
CA LYS A 223 -13.37 1.65 20.37
C LYS A 223 -12.65 1.16 21.63
N GLU A 224 -12.25 -0.11 21.70
CA GLU A 224 -11.61 -0.72 22.88
C GLU A 224 -10.26 -0.05 23.21
N ALA A 225 -9.48 0.30 22.19
CA ALA A 225 -8.20 0.99 22.37
C ALA A 225 -8.39 2.39 22.95
N ILE A 226 -9.40 3.12 22.46
CA ILE A 226 -9.78 4.44 22.96
C ILE A 226 -10.19 4.35 24.44
N LEU A 227 -11.09 3.41 24.78
CA LEU A 227 -11.55 3.23 26.16
C LEU A 227 -10.40 2.87 27.11
N LYS A 228 -9.50 1.96 26.70
CA LYS A 228 -8.32 1.62 27.51
C LYS A 228 -7.43 2.84 27.76
N GLY A 229 -7.28 3.70 26.75
CA GLY A 229 -6.60 4.99 26.88
C GLY A 229 -7.29 5.91 27.89
N THR A 230 -8.60 6.09 27.76
CA THR A 230 -9.41 6.94 28.65
C THR A 230 -9.38 6.45 30.10
N VAL A 231 -9.44 5.12 30.32
CA VAL A 231 -9.37 4.53 31.67
C VAL A 231 -8.02 4.80 32.32
N LYS A 232 -6.91 4.68 31.57
CA LYS A 232 -5.57 5.04 32.07
C LYS A 232 -5.49 6.52 32.45
N THR A 233 -6.03 7.41 31.61
CA THR A 233 -6.13 8.84 31.95
C THR A 233 -6.95 9.06 33.22
N ALA A 234 -8.10 8.39 33.35
CA ALA A 234 -8.95 8.49 34.53
C ALA A 234 -8.29 7.98 35.81
N GLU A 235 -7.44 6.97 35.71
CA GLU A 235 -6.64 6.50 36.84
C GLU A 235 -5.58 7.53 37.27
N GLU A 236 -4.90 8.17 36.32
CA GLU A 236 -3.91 9.23 36.62
C GLU A 236 -4.54 10.43 37.33
N TYR A 237 -5.76 10.81 36.95
CA TYR A 237 -6.55 11.86 37.63
C TYR A 237 -7.29 11.35 38.88
N GLN A 238 -7.01 10.11 39.33
CA GLN A 238 -7.62 9.50 40.52
C GLN A 238 -9.15 9.40 40.49
N VAL A 239 -9.77 9.41 39.30
CA VAL A 239 -11.22 9.18 39.10
C VAL A 239 -11.58 7.72 39.31
N ILE A 240 -10.69 6.83 38.86
CA ILE A 240 -10.79 5.37 39.01
C ILE A 240 -9.55 4.87 39.73
N SER A 241 -9.71 3.86 40.58
CA SER A 241 -8.62 3.08 41.14
C SER A 241 -8.67 1.68 40.55
N VAL A 242 -7.64 1.33 39.78
CA VAL A 242 -7.47 0.01 39.18
C VAL A 242 -6.58 -0.84 40.09
N LYS A 243 -7.13 -1.90 40.68
CA LYS A 243 -6.38 -2.85 41.50
C LYS A 243 -6.47 -4.25 40.89
N ALA A 244 -5.55 -5.13 41.29
CA ALA A 244 -5.48 -6.50 40.79
C ALA A 244 -6.76 -7.32 41.03
N GLU A 245 -7.54 -7.01 42.08
CA GLU A 245 -8.76 -7.76 42.45
C GLU A 245 -10.05 -7.06 42.00
N LYS A 246 -10.05 -5.73 41.91
CA LYS A 246 -11.24 -4.94 41.63
C LYS A 246 -10.90 -3.57 41.04
N VAL A 247 -11.80 -3.08 40.20
CA VAL A 247 -11.79 -1.70 39.72
C VAL A 247 -12.91 -0.94 40.43
N GLN A 248 -12.57 0.22 40.99
CA GLN A 248 -13.48 1.04 41.79
C GLN A 248 -13.40 2.51 41.39
N TRP A 249 -14.50 3.23 41.56
CA TRP A 249 -14.56 4.68 41.45
C TRP A 249 -13.85 5.34 42.64
N SER A 250 -13.50 6.63 42.50
CA SER A 250 -12.93 7.46 43.58
C SER A 250 -13.81 7.52 44.84
N ASN A 251 -15.12 7.36 44.70
CA ASN A 251 -16.08 7.31 45.82
C ASN A 251 -16.15 5.95 46.54
N GLY A 252 -15.34 4.97 46.15
CA GLY A 252 -15.31 3.62 46.73
C GLY A 252 -16.33 2.63 46.15
N SER A 253 -17.17 3.05 45.20
CA SER A 253 -18.13 2.15 44.53
C SER A 253 -17.40 1.23 43.54
N VAL A 254 -17.66 -0.08 43.62
CA VAL A 254 -17.03 -1.09 42.76
C VAL A 254 -17.68 -1.09 41.38
N ILE A 255 -16.86 -1.06 40.32
CA ILE A 255 -17.29 -1.14 38.92
C ILE A 255 -17.33 -2.60 38.47
N CYS A 256 -16.19 -3.29 38.61
CA CYS A 256 -16.04 -4.69 38.23
C CYS A 256 -15.06 -5.40 39.17
N ALA A 257 -15.27 -6.71 39.35
CA ALA A 257 -14.31 -7.61 39.95
C ALA A 257 -13.39 -8.15 38.85
N VAL A 258 -12.09 -8.25 39.12
CA VAL A 258 -11.10 -8.74 38.16
C VAL A 258 -10.85 -10.23 38.43
N PRO A 259 -11.04 -11.13 37.44
CA PRO A 259 -10.70 -12.54 37.60
C PRO A 259 -9.20 -12.73 37.88
N LEU A 260 -8.86 -13.74 38.70
CA LEU A 260 -7.46 -14.03 39.04
C LEU A 260 -6.60 -14.26 37.78
N GLY A 261 -5.53 -13.48 37.65
CA GLY A 261 -4.54 -13.62 36.58
C GLY A 261 -4.83 -12.85 35.29
N GLN A 262 -5.92 -12.10 35.21
CA GLN A 262 -6.24 -11.26 34.05
C GLN A 262 -5.72 -9.82 34.22
N ASP A 263 -5.37 -9.14 33.12
CA ASP A 263 -5.05 -7.71 33.13
C ASP A 263 -6.30 -6.90 33.60
N PRO A 264 -6.22 -6.13 34.69
CA PRO A 264 -7.36 -5.37 35.22
C PRO A 264 -8.01 -4.45 34.20
N TYR A 265 -7.22 -3.84 33.32
CA TYR A 265 -7.75 -2.98 32.25
C TYR A 265 -8.56 -3.78 31.23
N GLN A 266 -8.07 -4.97 30.86
CA GLN A 266 -8.76 -5.82 29.90
C GLN A 266 -10.06 -6.38 30.50
N ALA A 267 -10.02 -6.82 31.76
CA ALA A 267 -11.20 -7.31 32.47
C ALA A 267 -12.30 -6.24 32.56
N LEU A 268 -11.93 -4.97 32.76
CA LEU A 268 -12.90 -3.87 32.74
C LEU A 268 -13.52 -3.66 31.35
N ILE A 269 -12.71 -3.70 30.29
CA ILE A 269 -13.19 -3.52 28.91
C ILE A 269 -14.13 -4.66 28.53
N ASP A 270 -13.76 -5.90 28.85
CA ASP A 270 -14.57 -7.09 28.60
C ASP A 270 -15.91 -7.00 29.37
N TYR A 271 -15.89 -6.57 30.62
CA TYR A 271 -17.10 -6.35 31.41
C TYR A 271 -18.04 -5.29 30.80
N ILE A 272 -17.50 -4.18 30.31
CA ILE A 272 -18.28 -3.12 29.66
C ILE A 272 -18.85 -3.62 28.32
N LYS A 273 -18.07 -4.42 27.59
CA LYS A 273 -18.45 -5.05 26.33
C LYS A 273 -19.61 -6.03 26.54
N ASP A 274 -19.54 -6.87 27.56
CA ASP A 274 -20.60 -7.82 27.91
C ASP A 274 -21.90 -7.11 28.30
N LYS A 275 -21.82 -5.93 28.92
CA LYS A 275 -22.98 -5.09 29.23
C LYS A 275 -23.51 -4.28 28.04
N GLY A 276 -22.75 -4.13 26.96
CA GLY A 276 -23.12 -3.27 25.83
C GLY A 276 -23.17 -1.77 26.16
N GLU A 277 -22.60 -1.34 27.29
CA GLU A 277 -22.67 0.02 27.83
C GLU A 277 -21.45 0.87 27.45
N PHE A 278 -20.87 0.63 26.27
CA PHE A 278 -19.59 1.22 25.89
C PHE A 278 -19.63 2.75 25.84
N GLU A 279 -20.65 3.31 25.19
CA GLU A 279 -20.79 4.75 24.98
C GLU A 279 -21.25 5.47 26.24
N SER A 280 -22.17 4.87 27.01
CA SER A 280 -22.64 5.43 28.28
C SER A 280 -21.52 5.52 29.31
N PHE A 281 -20.69 4.48 29.43
CA PHE A 281 -19.56 4.46 30.35
C PHE A 281 -18.48 5.46 29.94
N ASN A 282 -18.12 5.52 28.66
CA ASN A 282 -17.13 6.49 28.18
C ASN A 282 -17.60 7.93 28.41
N SER A 283 -18.87 8.24 28.14
CA SER A 283 -19.43 9.58 28.42
C SER A 283 -19.47 9.91 29.91
N GLN A 284 -19.76 8.95 30.79
CA GLN A 284 -19.69 9.16 32.24
C GLN A 284 -18.27 9.47 32.71
N LEU A 285 -17.28 8.77 32.12
CA LEU A 285 -15.87 9.01 32.39
C LEU A 285 -15.43 10.40 31.93
N GLU A 286 -15.76 10.77 30.70
CA GLU A 286 -15.43 12.09 30.15
C GLU A 286 -16.05 13.22 30.96
N LYS A 287 -17.31 13.07 31.41
CA LYS A 287 -17.94 14.06 32.31
C LYS A 287 -17.17 14.23 33.61
N LYS A 288 -16.88 13.13 34.31
CA LYS A 288 -16.12 13.18 35.58
C LYS A 288 -14.71 13.74 35.40
N LEU A 289 -14.06 13.45 34.27
CA LEU A 289 -12.76 14.03 33.94
C LEU A 289 -12.85 15.54 33.70
N ASN A 290 -13.84 15.98 32.92
CA ASN A 290 -14.06 17.41 32.65
C ASN A 290 -14.44 18.18 33.92
N ASP A 291 -15.19 17.57 34.84
CA ASP A 291 -15.56 18.20 36.11
C ASP A 291 -14.32 18.46 36.98
N ILE A 292 -13.33 17.56 36.97
CA ILE A 292 -12.07 17.73 37.72
C ILE A 292 -11.15 18.76 37.05
N ILE A 293 -11.09 18.77 35.72
CA ILE A 293 -10.21 19.70 34.98
C ILE A 293 -10.72 21.15 35.09
N ASN A 294 -12.03 21.36 35.19
CA ASN A 294 -12.64 22.68 35.30
C ASN A 294 -12.90 23.14 36.75
N SER A 295 -12.62 22.30 37.74
CA SER A 295 -12.71 22.64 39.18
C SER A 295 -11.40 23.20 39.72
#